data_AF-A0A7C5U860-F1
#
_entry.id   AF-A0A7C5U860-F1
#
_cell.length_a   1.000
_cell.length_b   1.000
_cell.length_c   1.000
_cell.angle_alpha   90.00
_cell.angle_beta   90.00
_cell.angle_gamma   90.00
#
_symmetry.space_group_name_H-M   'P 1'
#
loop_
_entity.id
_entity.type
_entity.pdbx_description
1 polymer ?
#
loop_
_entity_poly.entity_id
_entity_poly.type
_entity_poly.pdbx_seq_one_letter_code
_entity_poly.pdbx_strand_id
1 'polypeptide(L)'
;LPFRYGLERWSYTLQRVSGVAITLYFVMHVASTGQVVGGPSVWTVPPYDFAKSVWNETKQFLANPVFDAGLVILGFMIFFHAFNGVRLVLAHFGFILEKPTRPEYPYRPGSMSKVQRAIFWITVLLATASVIYSLDIFFKVLQL
;
A
#
# COMPACT_ATOMS: atom_id res chain seq x y z
N LEU A 1 -11.55 26.89 -6.92
CA LEU A 1 -11.13 25.55 -6.48
C LEU A 1 -11.62 25.33 -5.05
N PRO A 2 -12.33 24.24 -4.71
CA PRO A 2 -12.73 23.99 -3.32
C PRO A 2 -11.49 23.65 -2.48
N PHE A 3 -11.20 24.46 -1.45
CA PHE A 3 -10.00 24.37 -0.60
C PHE A 3 -10.17 23.51 0.66
N ARG A 4 -11.36 22.93 0.90
CA ARG A 4 -11.65 22.10 2.09
C ARG A 4 -12.00 20.68 1.66
N TYR A 5 -10.98 19.84 1.54
CA TYR A 5 -11.15 18.41 1.29
C TYR A 5 -11.52 17.69 2.59
N GLY A 6 -12.73 17.12 2.64
CA GLY A 6 -13.14 16.23 3.73
C GLY A 6 -12.36 14.92 3.73
N LEU A 7 -12.47 14.16 4.83
CA LEU A 7 -11.80 12.86 5.00
C LEU A 7 -12.10 11.89 3.84
N GLU A 8 -13.31 11.94 3.29
CA GLU A 8 -13.75 11.10 2.18
C GLU A 8 -12.96 11.39 0.91
N ARG A 9 -12.67 12.66 0.63
CA ARG A 9 -11.89 13.03 -0.56
C ARG A 9 -10.43 12.60 -0.41
N TRP A 10 -9.84 12.76 0.76
CA TRP A 10 -8.50 12.24 1.04
C TRP A 10 -8.44 10.72 0.96
N SER A 11 -9.41 10.02 1.54
CA SER A 11 -9.52 8.55 1.45
C SER A 11 -9.61 8.08 0.00
N TYR A 12 -10.41 8.77 -0.83
CA TYR A 12 -10.52 8.49 -2.26
C TYR A 12 -9.20 8.72 -2.99
N THR A 13 -8.56 9.88 -2.81
CA THR A 13 -7.31 10.21 -3.48
C THR A 13 -6.21 9.22 -3.10
N LEU A 14 -6.07 8.90 -1.81
CA LEU A 14 -5.09 7.92 -1.34
C LEU A 14 -5.35 6.54 -1.94
N GLN A 15 -6.59 6.07 -2.03
CA GLN A 15 -6.91 4.77 -2.66
C GLN A 15 -6.45 4.72 -4.13
N ARG A 16 -6.64 5.81 -4.87
CA ARG A 16 -6.29 5.88 -6.29
C ARG A 16 -4.79 5.95 -6.49
N VAL A 17 -4.11 6.84 -5.77
CA VAL A 17 -2.67 7.02 -5.86
C VAL A 17 -1.93 5.76 -5.40
N SER A 18 -2.35 5.16 -4.28
CA SER A 18 -1.74 3.92 -3.79
C SER A 18 -1.93 2.78 -4.79
N GLY A 19 -3.09 2.69 -5.46
CA GLY A 19 -3.32 1.68 -6.48
C GLY A 19 -2.33 1.78 -7.64
N VAL A 20 -2.11 2.99 -8.16
CA VAL A 20 -1.13 3.22 -9.24
C VAL A 20 0.28 2.86 -8.78
N ALA A 21 0.69 3.31 -7.60
CA ALA A 21 2.02 3.01 -7.05
C ALA A 21 2.24 1.51 -6.86
N ILE A 22 1.25 0.80 -6.31
CA ILE A 22 1.31 -0.65 -6.09
C ILE A 22 1.34 -1.39 -7.42
N THR A 23 0.55 -1.01 -8.42
CA THR A 23 0.58 -1.66 -9.74
C THR A 23 1.95 -1.51 -10.39
N LEU A 24 2.53 -0.31 -10.37
CA LEU A 24 3.88 -0.09 -10.90
C LEU A 24 4.91 -0.93 -10.16
N TYR A 25 4.88 -0.91 -8.83
CA TYR A 25 5.78 -1.75 -8.04
C TYR A 25 5.57 -3.24 -8.29
N PHE A 26 4.33 -3.71 -8.39
CA PHE A 26 4.03 -5.12 -8.61
C PHE A 26 4.66 -5.65 -9.90
N VAL A 27 4.58 -4.89 -11.00
CA VAL A 27 5.23 -5.26 -12.26
C VAL A 27 6.75 -5.30 -12.10
N MET A 28 7.36 -4.27 -11.49
CA MET A 28 8.80 -4.26 -11.21
C MET A 28 9.22 -5.38 -10.26
N HIS A 29 8.37 -5.72 -9.29
CA HIS A 29 8.62 -6.73 -8.29
C HIS A 29 8.62 -8.12 -8.93
N VAL A 30 7.61 -8.45 -9.76
CA VAL A 30 7.58 -9.69 -10.54
C VAL A 30 8.80 -9.82 -11.45
N ALA A 31 9.22 -8.72 -12.10
CA ALA A 31 10.43 -8.73 -12.91
C ALA A 31 11.68 -9.01 -12.06
N SER A 32 11.84 -8.33 -10.92
CA SER A 32 12.99 -8.52 -10.03
C SER A 32 13.07 -9.93 -9.42
N THR A 33 11.95 -10.47 -8.95
CA THR A 33 11.90 -11.80 -8.34
C THR A 33 12.01 -12.91 -9.38
N GLY A 34 11.48 -12.69 -10.59
CA GLY A 34 11.64 -13.61 -11.70
C GLY A 34 13.09 -13.74 -12.19
N GLN A 35 13.93 -12.74 -11.96
CA GLN A 35 15.33 -12.73 -12.41
C GLN A 35 16.34 -13.17 -11.34
N VAL A 36 15.90 -13.48 -10.11
CA VAL A 36 16.79 -13.67 -8.94
C VAL A 36 17.89 -14.73 -9.10
N VAL A 37 17.70 -15.70 -10.00
CA VAL A 37 18.70 -16.73 -10.38
C VAL A 37 18.93 -16.82 -11.91
N GLY A 38 18.69 -15.73 -12.63
CA GLY A 38 18.90 -15.63 -14.08
C GLY A 38 17.64 -15.74 -14.95
N GLY A 39 16.46 -15.92 -14.34
CA GLY A 39 15.18 -15.79 -15.02
C GLY A 39 15.02 -16.65 -16.30
N PRO A 40 14.37 -16.13 -17.36
CA PRO A 40 14.04 -16.91 -18.55
C PRO A 40 15.22 -17.47 -19.34
N SER A 41 16.45 -16.98 -19.11
CA SER A 41 17.64 -17.57 -19.74
C SER A 41 18.04 -18.90 -19.10
N VAL A 42 17.42 -19.28 -17.98
CA VAL A 42 17.71 -20.54 -17.28
C VAL A 42 16.41 -21.33 -17.10
N TRP A 43 16.26 -22.41 -17.87
CA TRP A 43 15.13 -23.34 -17.77
C TRP A 43 15.37 -24.52 -16.80
N THR A 44 16.59 -24.62 -16.25
CA THR A 44 17.05 -25.64 -15.29
C THR A 44 17.74 -24.97 -14.10
N VAL A 45 18.26 -25.74 -13.13
CA VAL A 45 19.03 -25.14 -12.03
C VAL A 45 20.34 -24.56 -12.59
N PRO A 46 20.59 -23.24 -12.46
CA PRO A 46 21.81 -22.63 -12.96
C PRO A 46 23.04 -23.09 -12.15
N PRO A 47 24.25 -23.02 -12.72
CA PRO A 47 25.48 -23.14 -11.94
C PRO A 47 25.48 -22.16 -10.77
N TYR A 48 25.96 -22.61 -9.61
CA TYR A 48 25.93 -21.83 -8.37
C TYR A 48 26.59 -20.45 -8.53
N ASP A 49 27.75 -20.39 -9.20
CA ASP A 49 28.50 -19.14 -9.34
C ASP A 49 27.73 -18.08 -10.16
N PHE A 50 26.98 -18.51 -11.18
CA PHE A 50 26.12 -17.63 -11.96
C PHE A 50 24.92 -17.15 -11.14
N ALA A 51 24.23 -18.06 -10.43
CA ALA A 51 23.11 -17.67 -9.56
C ALA A 51 23.56 -16.68 -8.48
N LYS A 52 24.75 -16.91 -7.91
CA LYS A 52 25.37 -16.04 -6.92
C LYS A 52 25.72 -14.66 -7.49
N SER A 53 26.23 -14.57 -8.73
CA SER A 53 26.55 -13.28 -9.34
C SER A 53 25.28 -12.46 -9.57
N VAL A 54 24.24 -13.05 -10.17
CA VAL A 54 22.95 -12.38 -10.42
C VAL A 54 22.28 -11.94 -9.10
N TRP A 55 22.31 -12.80 -8.09
CA TRP A 55 21.82 -12.46 -6.75
C TRP A 55 22.56 -11.26 -6.15
N ASN A 56 23.89 -11.26 -6.21
CA ASN A 56 24.70 -10.19 -5.65
C ASN A 56 24.47 -8.85 -6.36
N GLU A 57 24.39 -8.86 -7.69
CA GLU A 57 24.09 -7.66 -8.50
C GLU A 57 22.70 -7.11 -8.15
N THR A 58 21.69 -7.99 -8.11
CA THR A 58 20.32 -7.60 -7.75
C THR A 58 20.26 -7.03 -6.34
N LYS A 59 20.89 -7.71 -5.38
CA LYS A 59 20.97 -7.26 -3.99
C LYS A 59 21.65 -5.90 -3.92
N GLN A 60 22.78 -5.70 -4.60
CA GLN A 60 23.52 -4.44 -4.56
C GLN A 60 22.72 -3.29 -5.18
N PHE A 61 21.99 -3.54 -6.27
CA PHE A 61 21.09 -2.55 -6.87
C PHE A 61 19.98 -2.11 -5.91
N LEU A 62 19.34 -3.08 -5.22
CA LEU A 62 18.23 -2.82 -4.31
C LEU A 62 18.69 -2.30 -2.93
N ALA A 63 19.90 -2.62 -2.50
CA ALA A 63 20.45 -2.24 -1.20
C ALA A 63 20.98 -0.79 -1.20
N ASN A 64 20.06 0.17 -1.31
CA ASN A 64 20.37 1.57 -1.20
C ASN A 64 19.27 2.32 -0.41
N PRO A 65 19.63 3.38 0.33
CA PRO A 65 18.70 4.05 1.24
C PRO A 65 17.53 4.74 0.52
N VAL A 66 17.68 5.08 -0.77
CA VAL A 66 16.60 5.67 -1.57
C VAL A 66 15.54 4.61 -1.89
N PHE A 67 15.96 3.41 -2.27
CA PHE A 67 15.05 2.29 -2.49
C PHE A 67 14.36 1.88 -1.18
N ASP A 68 15.11 1.79 -0.09
CA ASP A 68 14.55 1.49 1.24
C ASP A 68 13.51 2.52 1.69
N ALA A 69 13.79 3.82 1.50
CA ALA A 69 12.81 4.88 1.78
C ALA A 69 11.57 4.75 0.89
N GLY A 70 11.74 4.37 -0.38
CA GLY A 70 10.66 4.04 -1.30
C GLY A 70 9.81 2.87 -0.78
N LEU A 71 10.43 1.81 -0.26
CA LEU A 71 9.74 0.67 0.32
C LEU A 71 8.96 1.03 1.60
N VAL A 72 9.46 1.95 2.43
CA VAL A 72 8.71 2.47 3.59
C VAL A 72 7.41 3.15 3.15
N ILE A 73 7.50 4.05 2.15
CA ILE A 73 6.34 4.76 1.60
C ILE A 73 5.38 3.76 0.95
N LEU A 74 5.92 2.81 0.19
CA LEU A 74 5.12 1.77 -0.45
C LEU A 74 4.43 0.88 0.58
N GLY A 75 5.07 0.55 1.70
CA GLY A 75 4.46 -0.19 2.81
C GLY A 75 3.20 0.50 3.33
N PHE A 76 3.27 1.82 3.59
CA PHE A 76 2.08 2.63 3.90
C PHE A 76 1.00 2.48 2.84
N MET A 77 1.37 2.65 1.56
CA MET A 77 0.44 2.60 0.44
C MET A 77 -0.25 1.24 0.31
N ILE A 78 0.49 0.13 0.46
CA ILE A 78 -0.03 -1.25 0.41
C ILE A 78 -1.06 -1.46 1.52
N PHE A 79 -0.70 -1.18 2.77
CA PHE A 79 -1.61 -1.35 3.90
C PHE A 79 -2.84 -0.45 3.76
N PHE A 80 -2.65 0.83 3.40
CA PHE A 80 -3.78 1.72 3.15
C PHE A 80 -4.69 1.17 2.04
N HIS A 81 -4.14 0.80 0.88
CA HIS A 81 -4.91 0.35 -0.27
C HIS A 81 -5.71 -0.92 0.01
N ALA A 82 -5.08 -1.89 0.69
CA ALA A 82 -5.69 -3.17 0.99
C ALA A 82 -6.87 -2.99 1.96
N PHE A 83 -6.65 -2.37 3.13
CA PHE A 83 -7.66 -2.26 4.17
C PHE A 83 -8.75 -1.23 3.84
N ASN A 84 -8.40 -0.09 3.22
CA ASN A 84 -9.41 0.84 2.70
C ASN A 84 -10.15 0.24 1.50
N GLY A 85 -9.49 -0.61 0.70
CA GLY A 85 -10.14 -1.42 -0.34
C GLY A 85 -11.22 -2.34 0.23
N VAL A 86 -10.92 -3.07 1.32
CA VAL A 86 -11.92 -3.90 2.03
C VAL A 86 -13.11 -3.06 2.50
N ARG A 87 -12.86 -1.88 3.09
CA ARG A 87 -13.94 -0.93 3.44
C ARG A 87 -14.83 -0.59 2.25
N LEU A 88 -14.22 -0.29 1.10
CA LEU A 88 -14.96 0.06 -0.12
C LEU A 88 -15.74 -1.13 -0.68
N VAL A 89 -15.18 -2.34 -0.66
CA VAL A 89 -15.87 -3.57 -1.07
C VAL A 89 -17.11 -3.81 -0.20
N LEU A 90 -16.96 -3.73 1.13
CA LEU A 90 -18.08 -3.90 2.06
C LEU A 90 -19.16 -2.83 1.86
N ALA A 91 -18.75 -1.59 1.58
CA ALA A 91 -19.68 -0.50 1.28
C ALA A 91 -20.39 -0.71 -0.07
N HIS A 92 -19.68 -1.20 -1.09
CA HIS A 92 -20.23 -1.49 -2.41
C HIS A 92 -21.34 -2.54 -2.35
N PHE A 93 -21.17 -3.59 -1.53
CA PHE A 93 -22.19 -4.60 -1.29
C PHE A 93 -23.27 -4.17 -0.27
N GLY A 94 -23.23 -2.92 0.21
CA GLY A 94 -24.25 -2.36 1.09
C GLY A 94 -24.16 -2.76 2.56
N PHE A 95 -23.20 -3.62 2.95
CA PHE A 95 -23.10 -4.14 4.31
C PHE A 95 -22.86 -3.06 5.38
N ILE A 96 -22.19 -1.97 5.00
CA ILE A 96 -21.79 -0.91 5.93
C ILE A 96 -22.22 0.49 5.48
N LEU A 97 -23.21 0.58 4.58
CA LEU A 97 -23.80 1.87 4.19
C LEU A 97 -24.73 2.38 5.30
N GLU A 98 -24.84 3.71 5.38
CA GLU A 98 -25.82 4.33 6.26
C GLU A 98 -27.21 4.22 5.63
N LYS A 99 -28.25 4.12 6.47
CA LYS A 99 -29.62 4.06 5.97
C LYS A 99 -29.98 5.40 5.31
N PRO A 100 -30.75 5.40 4.21
CA PRO A 100 -31.25 6.64 3.63
C PRO A 100 -32.01 7.47 4.67
N THR A 101 -31.64 8.73 4.81
CA THR A 101 -32.32 9.70 5.67
C THR A 101 -32.94 10.79 4.82
N ARG A 102 -33.99 11.44 5.33
CA ARG A 102 -34.60 12.57 4.64
C ARG A 102 -33.62 13.73 4.62
N PRO A 103 -33.39 14.40 3.47
CA PRO A 103 -32.51 15.55 3.38
C PRO A 103 -33.20 16.80 3.92
N GLU A 104 -33.49 16.82 5.22
CA GLU A 104 -34.08 17.96 5.92
C GLU A 104 -32.98 18.91 6.38
N TYR A 105 -33.21 20.22 6.28
CA TYR A 105 -32.24 21.22 6.73
C TYR A 105 -32.20 21.23 8.28
N PRO A 106 -30.99 21.26 8.90
CA PRO A 106 -29.67 21.33 8.28
C PRO A 106 -29.19 19.98 7.72
N TYR A 107 -28.72 20.01 6.47
CA TYR A 107 -28.25 18.80 5.78
C TYR A 107 -27.04 18.20 6.50
N ARG A 108 -27.15 16.92 6.87
CA ARG A 108 -26.04 16.14 7.44
C ARG A 108 -25.61 15.09 6.40
N PRO A 109 -24.40 15.17 5.85
CA PRO A 109 -23.95 14.18 4.88
C PRO A 109 -23.76 12.82 5.56
N GLY A 110 -24.50 11.81 5.08
CA GLY A 110 -24.33 10.39 5.44
C GLY A 110 -23.27 9.68 4.59
N SER A 111 -22.24 10.41 4.13
CA SER A 111 -21.23 9.93 3.17
C SER A 111 -20.38 8.77 3.71
N MET A 112 -20.17 8.72 5.03
CA MET A 112 -19.49 7.63 5.72
C MET A 112 -20.20 7.31 7.02
N SER A 113 -20.77 6.10 7.09
CA SER A 113 -21.32 5.53 8.33
C SER A 113 -20.26 5.44 9.43
N LYS A 114 -20.69 5.32 10.69
CA LYS A 114 -19.78 5.15 11.84
C LYS A 114 -18.84 3.96 11.67
N VAL A 115 -19.33 2.85 11.11
CA VAL A 115 -18.54 1.65 10.81
C VAL A 115 -17.48 1.94 9.76
N GLN A 116 -17.83 2.63 8.67
CA GLN A 116 -16.85 3.03 7.66
C GLN A 116 -15.76 3.94 8.23
N ARG A 117 -16.12 4.88 9.11
CA ARG A 117 -15.15 5.76 9.79
C ARG A 117 -14.22 4.97 10.71
N ALA A 118 -14.74 3.98 11.45
CA ALA A 118 -13.92 3.12 12.29
C ALA A 118 -12.91 2.31 11.46
N ILE A 119 -13.36 1.66 10.38
CA ILE A 119 -12.48 0.90 9.47
C ILE A 119 -11.44 1.82 8.82
N PHE A 120 -11.81 3.05 8.45
CA PHE A 120 -10.87 4.04 7.92
C PHE A 120 -9.76 4.34 8.94
N TRP A 121 -10.08 4.60 10.21
CA TRP A 121 -9.07 4.86 11.24
C TRP A 121 -8.21 3.63 11.56
N ILE A 122 -8.79 2.44 11.58
CA ILE A 122 -8.02 1.18 11.69
C ILE A 122 -7.05 1.06 10.50
N THR A 123 -7.49 1.42 9.30
CA THR A 123 -6.62 1.41 8.11
C THR A 123 -5.45 2.37 8.27
N VAL A 124 -5.69 3.59 8.74
CA VAL A 124 -4.63 4.58 9.01
C VAL A 124 -3.67 4.09 10.08
N LEU A 125 -4.18 3.47 11.15
CA LEU A 125 -3.37 2.87 12.20
C LEU A 125 -2.43 1.79 11.64
N LEU A 126 -2.97 0.83 10.88
CA LEU A 126 -2.19 -0.26 10.28
C LEU A 126 -1.16 0.25 9.27
N ALA A 127 -1.53 1.22 8.43
CA ALA A 127 -0.60 1.84 7.49
C ALA A 127 0.53 2.59 8.20
N THR A 128 0.23 3.27 9.30
CA THR A 128 1.23 3.96 10.13
C THR A 128 2.14 2.96 10.86
N ALA A 129 1.58 1.88 11.40
CA ALA A 129 2.34 0.80 12.02
C ALA A 129 3.33 0.16 11.02
N SER A 130 2.91 -0.02 9.75
CA SER A 130 3.80 -0.47 8.68
C SER A 130 4.97 0.49 8.46
N VAL A 131 4.74 1.81 8.48
CA VAL A 131 5.83 2.80 8.33
C VAL A 131 6.82 2.69 9.48
N ILE A 132 6.33 2.62 10.72
CA ILE A 132 7.17 2.53 11.92
C ILE A 132 8.03 1.26 11.85
N TYR A 133 7.40 0.12 11.54
CA TYR A 133 8.10 -1.16 11.40
C TYR A 133 9.15 -1.11 10.28
N SER A 134 8.78 -0.63 9.09
CA SER A 134 9.72 -0.56 7.96
C SER A 134 10.87 0.41 8.21
N LEU A 135 10.63 1.56 8.86
CA LEU A 135 11.69 2.48 9.26
C LEU A 135 12.68 1.82 10.21
N ASP A 136 12.20 1.01 11.15
CA ASP A 136 13.09 0.32 12.07
C ASP A 136 13.90 -0.79 11.38
N ILE A 137 13.27 -1.58 10.51
CA ILE A 137 13.95 -2.62 9.73
C ILE A 137 15.05 -2.03 8.83
N PHE A 138 14.75 -0.95 8.09
CA PHE A 138 15.70 -0.41 7.11
C PHE A 138 16.72 0.57 7.72
N PHE A 139 16.32 1.35 8.73
CA PHE A 139 17.12 2.45 9.26
C PHE A 139 17.43 2.35 10.76
N LYS A 140 16.93 1.34 11.46
CA LYS A 140 17.17 1.08 12.90
C LYS A 140 16.84 2.28 13.79
N VAL A 141 15.74 2.96 13.47
CA VAL A 141 15.32 4.20 14.16
C VAL A 141 14.93 3.94 15.61
N LEU A 142 14.37 2.77 15.91
CA LEU A 142 13.85 2.41 17.24
C LEU A 142 14.62 1.26 17.90
N GLN A 143 15.31 0.43 17.10
CA GLN A 143 16.07 -0.74 17.55
C GLN A 143 15.20 -1.76 18.30
N LEU A 144 13.98 -2.02 17.79
CA LEU A 144 13.03 -2.97 18.38
C LEU A 144 13.41 -4.43 18.07
#